data_AF-A0A5C3ETB8-F1
#
_entry.id   AF-A0A5C3ETB8-F1
#
_cell.length_a   1.000
_cell.length_b   1.000
_cell.length_c   1.000
_cell.angle_alpha   90.00
_cell.angle_beta   90.00
_cell.angle_gamma   90.00
#
_symmetry.space_group_name_H-M   'P 1'
#
loop_
_entity.id
_entity.type
_entity.pdbx_description
1 polymer ?
#
loop_
_entity_poly.entity_id
_entity_poly.type
_entity_poly.pdbx_seq_one_letter_code
_entity_poly.pdbx_strand_id
1 'polypeptide(L)'
;MTVRDGTARSPSRWRRLLSPALHVQCMRAAWVLLVFYYERVVFDQAATTHCPWPRIEAEASATGSFDILVVTDPQIIDAFTYPDLPLPRVLFPIVRHFSDRYLRNAWRSLILDPSRWAKDERPASPVTPRSRRTSRPRLPDAVVWMGDLTDGGRREMDRQQWGRLHDRFDSMFALPRLEPVDTASSVDGERLVLTRRQAARDALPVFYMAGNHDIGLPKAPGQLDTNLASSSSRSRFIERYGIDSDAAGHAVRGAAASTRRTLNARIGVSLPSTSGADAGRTTHELVLVDAEALVGMQRAGGGPYDTRTPPAHQGQLDGPLLDEARTAFPDTFDFIERIANESTSPARILFSHVPLHRPDASRCNHPVGSTRHRVLREAPRPLHQDTDRASTYQNLLGPEISHWLLAQIDPVAVFSGDDHDHCEATHRRVSERLRQGPVQGFEPGEIPELTVKSLSMTEGVRLPGFARLSLFTPHSGEGLSAAYRPCLMPDQIGIWTQVYVPAFLLSLGVLFALRNFSGRGRLHDLLPTSSSMVGHKEADMMRRSAQRKAKRRDSHDDAEEGLLGAVPSGANGTAGGSWLKDLGAVCIIAIPFWLVFQAGLL
;
A
#
# COMPACT_ATOMS: atom_id res chain seq x y z
N MET A 1 -5.64 70.85 -41.45
CA MET A 1 -6.64 69.97 -42.10
C MET A 1 -5.86 68.89 -42.84
N THR A 2 -6.15 67.59 -42.77
CA THR A 2 -7.10 66.85 -41.91
C THR A 2 -6.67 65.37 -41.91
N VAL A 3 -6.53 64.80 -40.71
CA VAL A 3 -6.91 63.44 -40.29
C VAL A 3 -6.55 62.23 -41.18
N ARG A 4 -5.72 61.37 -40.59
CA ARG A 4 -5.69 59.88 -40.64
C ARG A 4 -6.62 59.17 -41.65
N ASP A 5 -6.04 58.23 -42.39
CA ASP A 5 -6.66 56.92 -42.57
C ASP A 5 -5.75 55.83 -41.99
N GLY A 6 -6.16 55.30 -40.83
CA GLY A 6 -5.49 54.17 -40.19
C GLY A 6 -6.22 52.90 -40.59
N THR A 7 -5.55 52.00 -41.32
CA THR A 7 -6.10 50.69 -41.67
C THR A 7 -6.33 49.87 -40.40
N ALA A 8 -7.58 49.85 -39.94
CA ALA A 8 -8.00 49.11 -38.76
C ALA A 8 -7.78 47.60 -39.00
N ARG A 9 -6.70 47.05 -38.43
CA ARG A 9 -6.51 45.61 -38.31
C ARG A 9 -7.72 45.02 -37.61
N SER A 10 -8.54 44.28 -38.35
CA SER A 10 -9.62 43.47 -37.81
C SER A 10 -9.12 42.66 -36.61
N PRO A 11 -9.67 42.84 -35.40
CA PRO A 11 -9.25 42.07 -34.23
C PRO A 11 -9.58 40.60 -34.50
N SER A 12 -8.51 39.82 -34.55
CA SER A 12 -8.45 38.52 -35.21
C SER A 12 -9.62 37.58 -34.88
N ARG A 13 -10.14 36.90 -35.92
CA ARG A 13 -11.05 35.74 -35.79
C ARG A 13 -10.51 34.69 -34.82
N TRP A 14 -9.17 34.61 -34.72
CA TRP A 14 -8.38 33.81 -33.77
C TRP A 14 -8.60 34.15 -32.28
N ARG A 15 -8.87 35.40 -31.90
CA ARG A 15 -9.14 35.75 -30.47
C ARG A 15 -10.46 35.17 -29.95
N ARG A 16 -11.38 34.74 -30.81
CA ARG A 16 -12.59 33.99 -30.43
C ARG A 16 -12.41 32.47 -30.34
N LEU A 17 -11.23 31.95 -30.71
CA LEU A 17 -10.87 30.52 -30.58
C LEU A 17 -10.11 30.20 -29.28
N LEU A 18 -9.75 31.21 -28.48
CA LEU A 18 -8.79 31.10 -27.37
C LEU A 18 -9.35 31.44 -25.98
N SER A 19 -10.67 31.53 -25.84
CA SER A 19 -11.33 31.52 -24.52
C SER A 19 -12.34 30.37 -24.47
N PRO A 20 -12.01 29.24 -23.81
CA PRO A 20 -13.01 28.21 -23.52
C PRO A 20 -14.19 28.85 -22.78
N ALA A 21 -15.41 28.56 -23.21
CA ALA A 21 -16.61 29.12 -22.60
C ALA A 21 -16.62 28.84 -21.09
N LEU A 22 -17.16 29.76 -20.28
CA LEU A 22 -17.05 29.72 -18.81
C LEU A 22 -17.45 28.36 -18.22
N HIS A 23 -18.49 27.72 -18.76
CA HIS A 23 -18.92 26.38 -18.34
C HIS A 23 -17.85 25.28 -18.54
N VAL A 24 -17.01 25.37 -19.58
CA VAL A 24 -15.88 24.45 -19.80
C VAL A 24 -14.81 24.67 -18.74
N GLN A 25 -14.51 25.93 -18.38
CA GLN A 25 -13.55 26.24 -17.32
C GLN A 25 -14.06 25.82 -15.94
N CYS A 26 -15.34 26.05 -15.64
CA CYS A 26 -15.97 25.53 -14.42
C CYS A 26 -15.92 24.00 -14.36
N MET A 27 -16.17 23.31 -15.48
CA MET A 27 -16.08 21.84 -15.55
C MET A 27 -14.63 21.36 -15.34
N ARG A 28 -13.64 21.99 -15.96
CA ARG A 28 -12.21 21.70 -15.73
C ARG A 28 -11.82 21.91 -14.26
N ALA A 29 -12.23 23.02 -13.65
CA ALA A 29 -11.97 23.30 -12.24
C ALA A 29 -12.63 22.27 -11.32
N ALA A 30 -13.89 21.89 -11.59
CA ALA A 30 -14.58 20.83 -10.87
C ALA A 30 -13.84 19.48 -10.96
N TRP A 31 -13.32 19.13 -12.15
CA TRP A 31 -12.50 17.93 -12.34
C TRP A 31 -11.17 17.98 -11.59
N VAL A 32 -10.46 19.12 -11.62
CA VAL A 32 -9.23 19.31 -10.84
C VAL A 32 -9.50 19.16 -9.34
N LEU A 33 -10.60 19.73 -8.82
CA LEU A 33 -11.00 19.59 -7.43
C LEU A 33 -11.40 18.16 -7.07
N LEU A 34 -12.16 17.48 -7.95
CA LEU A 34 -12.58 16.09 -7.75
C LEU A 34 -11.37 15.13 -7.69
N VAL A 35 -10.46 15.24 -8.67
CA VAL A 35 -9.24 14.43 -8.73
C VAL A 35 -8.31 14.79 -7.57
N PHE A 36 -8.15 16.06 -7.20
CA PHE A 36 -7.36 16.43 -6.02
C PHE A 36 -7.95 15.86 -4.73
N TYR A 37 -9.28 15.89 -4.57
CA TYR A 37 -9.95 15.32 -3.40
C TYR A 37 -9.69 13.81 -3.30
N TYR A 38 -9.97 13.04 -4.35
CA TYR A 38 -9.84 11.58 -4.29
C TYR A 38 -8.39 11.07 -4.37
N GLU A 39 -7.49 11.73 -5.09
CA GLU A 39 -6.08 11.31 -5.20
C GLU A 39 -5.17 11.82 -4.07
N ARG A 40 -5.65 12.77 -3.22
CA ARG A 40 -4.86 13.34 -2.12
C ARG A 40 -5.60 13.41 -0.81
N VAL A 41 -6.77 14.07 -0.76
CA VAL A 41 -7.50 14.27 0.50
C VAL A 41 -7.99 12.95 1.08
N VAL A 42 -8.55 12.06 0.25
CA VAL A 42 -9.05 10.75 0.71
C VAL A 42 -7.91 9.83 1.18
N PHE A 43 -6.75 9.87 0.53
CA PHE A 43 -5.54 9.16 0.96
C PHE A 43 -5.00 9.70 2.30
N ASP A 44 -4.85 11.02 2.45
CA ASP A 44 -4.45 11.64 3.72
C ASP A 44 -5.45 11.33 4.85
N GLN A 45 -6.76 11.40 4.60
CA GLN A 45 -7.78 11.08 5.59
C GLN A 45 -7.71 9.61 6.04
N ALA A 46 -7.51 8.68 5.10
CA ALA A 46 -7.28 7.27 5.42
C ALA A 46 -6.05 7.10 6.33
N ALA A 47 -4.90 7.65 5.91
CA ALA A 47 -3.64 7.54 6.62
C ALA A 47 -3.64 8.23 7.99
N THR A 48 -4.29 9.39 8.15
CA THR A 48 -4.17 10.23 9.36
C THR A 48 -5.39 10.24 10.25
N THR A 49 -6.59 10.40 9.68
CA THR A 49 -7.81 10.75 10.42
C THR A 49 -8.62 9.51 10.76
N HIS A 50 -8.72 8.57 9.82
CA HIS A 50 -9.38 7.29 10.03
C HIS A 50 -8.46 6.33 10.79
N CYS A 51 -7.14 6.35 10.52
CA CYS A 51 -6.16 5.51 11.21
C CYS A 51 -5.02 6.28 11.93
N PRO A 52 -5.31 7.06 12.99
CA PRO A 52 -4.27 7.52 13.90
C PRO A 52 -3.60 6.35 14.65
N TRP A 53 -2.34 6.58 15.06
CA TRP A 53 -1.56 5.71 15.94
C TRP A 53 -2.37 5.17 17.13
N PRO A 54 -2.09 3.94 17.60
CA PRO A 54 -2.78 3.36 18.75
C PRO A 54 -2.72 4.31 19.95
N ARG A 55 -3.85 4.42 20.65
CA ARG A 55 -3.96 5.20 21.88
C ARG A 55 -3.46 4.35 23.03
N ILE A 56 -2.18 4.52 23.34
CA ILE A 56 -1.61 4.10 24.62
C ILE A 56 -2.45 4.79 25.71
N GLU A 57 -3.00 4.00 26.62
CA GLU A 57 -3.90 4.51 27.66
C GLU A 57 -3.15 5.48 28.58
N ALA A 58 -3.85 6.47 29.15
CA ALA A 58 -3.19 7.60 29.83
C ALA A 58 -2.43 7.18 31.11
N GLU A 59 -2.76 6.01 31.63
CA GLU A 59 -2.14 5.32 32.76
C GLU A 59 -1.06 4.30 32.30
N ALA A 60 -0.57 4.41 31.05
CA ALA A 60 0.32 3.42 30.44
C ALA A 60 1.55 4.00 29.71
N SER A 61 1.93 5.26 29.91
CA SER A 61 3.20 5.79 29.40
C SER A 61 3.84 6.79 30.37
N ALA A 62 4.89 6.37 31.07
CA ALA A 62 5.70 7.26 31.91
C ALA A 62 6.74 8.06 31.10
N THR A 63 7.14 7.58 29.91
CA THR A 63 8.35 8.07 29.21
C THR A 63 8.19 8.29 27.69
N GLY A 64 7.03 7.98 27.10
CA GLY A 64 6.79 8.06 25.66
C GLY A 64 6.66 6.70 24.98
N SER A 65 6.76 6.69 23.65
CA SER A 65 6.73 5.48 22.82
C SER A 65 7.80 5.50 21.72
N PHE A 66 7.98 4.38 21.03
CA PHE A 66 8.67 4.28 19.74
C PHE A 66 7.66 3.81 18.69
N ASP A 67 7.44 4.61 17.66
CA ASP A 67 6.29 4.50 16.75
C ASP A 67 6.75 3.95 15.37
N ILE A 68 6.45 2.69 15.05
CA ILE A 68 6.89 1.97 13.84
C ILE A 68 5.77 1.90 12.80
N LEU A 69 6.06 2.26 11.55
CA LEU A 69 5.18 1.98 10.41
C LEU A 69 5.53 0.61 9.84
N VAL A 70 4.54 -0.27 9.75
CA VAL A 70 4.69 -1.62 9.18
C VAL A 70 3.93 -1.67 7.86
N VAL A 71 4.63 -2.05 6.78
CA VAL A 71 4.11 -2.09 5.42
C VAL A 71 4.46 -3.45 4.82
N THR A 72 3.56 -4.04 4.04
CA THR A 72 3.71 -5.39 3.48
C THR A 72 3.28 -5.41 2.02
N ASP A 73 3.83 -6.37 1.27
CA ASP A 73 3.44 -6.77 -0.08
C ASP A 73 3.09 -5.59 -1.02
N PRO A 74 3.96 -4.56 -1.19
CA PRO A 74 3.75 -3.54 -2.22
C PRO A 74 3.84 -4.13 -3.64
N GLN A 75 4.48 -5.30 -3.78
CA GLN A 75 4.45 -6.23 -4.90
C GLN A 75 4.40 -5.54 -6.26
N ILE A 76 5.46 -4.78 -6.55
CA ILE A 76 5.43 -3.89 -7.70
C ILE A 76 5.39 -4.71 -9.00
N ILE A 77 4.28 -4.61 -9.74
CA ILE A 77 4.04 -5.50 -10.87
C ILE A 77 5.11 -5.36 -11.96
N ASP A 78 5.45 -6.45 -12.63
CA ASP A 78 6.43 -6.49 -13.71
C ASP A 78 5.92 -7.29 -14.93
N ALA A 79 6.79 -7.52 -15.91
CA ALA A 79 6.41 -8.16 -17.17
C ALA A 79 5.89 -9.60 -17.01
N PHE A 80 6.07 -10.22 -15.84
CA PHE A 80 5.67 -11.58 -15.54
C PHE A 80 4.40 -11.68 -14.67
N THR A 81 3.86 -10.56 -14.16
CA THR A 81 2.68 -10.55 -13.27
C THR A 81 1.39 -10.94 -13.97
N TYR A 82 1.15 -10.42 -15.18
CA TYR A 82 -0.06 -10.70 -15.96
C TYR A 82 0.29 -11.26 -17.35
N PRO A 83 0.77 -12.51 -17.45
CA PRO A 83 1.17 -13.11 -18.72
C PRO A 83 0.00 -13.27 -19.69
N ASP A 84 -1.21 -13.52 -19.16
CA ASP A 84 -2.44 -13.72 -19.94
C ASP A 84 -3.16 -12.42 -20.31
N LEU A 85 -2.58 -11.25 -20.00
CA LEU A 85 -3.20 -9.95 -20.29
C LEU A 85 -3.30 -9.74 -21.82
N PRO A 86 -4.50 -9.53 -22.38
CA PRO A 86 -4.66 -9.35 -23.82
C PRO A 86 -3.95 -8.07 -24.28
N LEU A 87 -3.32 -8.11 -25.46
CA LEU A 87 -2.50 -7.00 -25.99
C LEU A 87 -1.48 -6.47 -24.96
N PRO A 88 -0.60 -7.33 -24.39
CA PRO A 88 0.18 -6.99 -23.21
C PRO A 88 1.12 -5.79 -23.44
N ARG A 89 1.63 -5.63 -24.68
CA ARG A 89 2.44 -4.46 -25.09
C ARG A 89 1.73 -3.11 -24.95
N VAL A 90 0.40 -3.09 -24.87
CA VAL A 90 -0.43 -1.89 -24.71
C VAL A 90 -1.01 -1.83 -23.30
N LEU A 91 -1.61 -2.91 -22.82
CA LEU A 91 -2.34 -2.89 -21.54
C LEU A 91 -1.42 -2.93 -20.32
N PHE A 92 -0.33 -3.70 -20.34
CA PHE A 92 0.56 -3.80 -19.18
C PHE A 92 1.18 -2.45 -18.78
N PRO A 93 1.71 -1.62 -19.70
CA PRO A 93 2.19 -0.27 -19.36
C PRO A 93 1.14 0.62 -18.68
N ILE A 94 -0.14 0.44 -19.02
CA ILE A 94 -1.26 1.21 -18.44
C ILE A 94 -1.57 0.70 -17.03
N VAL A 95 -1.74 -0.61 -16.84
CA VAL A 95 -1.95 -1.21 -15.51
C VAL A 95 -0.80 -0.84 -14.58
N ARG A 96 0.45 -0.93 -15.06
CA ARG A 96 1.65 -0.53 -14.31
C ARG A 96 1.64 0.95 -13.96
N HIS A 97 1.27 1.85 -14.89
CA HIS A 97 1.18 3.28 -14.60
C HIS A 97 0.21 3.59 -13.46
N PHE A 98 -0.95 2.91 -13.42
CA PHE A 98 -1.96 3.13 -12.39
C PHE A 98 -1.60 2.47 -11.05
N SER A 99 -0.99 1.27 -11.05
CA SER A 99 -0.45 0.65 -9.82
C SER A 99 0.70 1.49 -9.22
N ASP A 100 1.70 1.88 -10.04
CA ASP A 100 2.80 2.76 -9.62
C ASP A 100 2.27 4.10 -9.06
N ARG A 101 1.18 4.63 -9.62
CA ARG A 101 0.54 5.86 -9.14
C ARG A 101 -0.18 5.67 -7.80
N TYR A 102 -0.89 4.56 -7.63
CA TYR A 102 -1.56 4.22 -6.38
C TYR A 102 -0.56 4.09 -5.23
N LEU A 103 0.48 3.26 -5.40
CA LEU A 103 1.53 3.05 -4.40
C LEU A 103 2.23 4.37 -4.02
N ARG A 104 2.51 5.25 -4.99
CA ARG A 104 3.03 6.60 -4.74
C ARG A 104 2.07 7.50 -3.96
N ASN A 105 0.76 7.45 -4.22
CA ASN A 105 -0.22 8.20 -3.46
C ASN A 105 -0.32 7.67 -2.02
N ALA A 106 -0.35 6.34 -1.85
CA ALA A 106 -0.34 5.67 -0.56
C ALA A 106 0.89 6.07 0.27
N TRP A 107 2.09 5.82 -0.23
CA TRP A 107 3.34 6.19 0.44
C TRP A 107 3.42 7.67 0.81
N ARG A 108 2.97 8.55 -0.11
CA ARG A 108 2.96 10.00 0.16
C ARG A 108 2.04 10.37 1.33
N SER A 109 0.90 9.73 1.47
CA SER A 109 0.00 9.96 2.61
C SER A 109 0.55 9.39 3.93
N LEU A 110 1.43 8.40 3.89
CA LEU A 110 2.04 7.81 5.07
C LEU A 110 3.21 8.66 5.63
N ILE A 111 4.03 9.28 4.77
CA ILE A 111 5.28 9.95 5.19
C ILE A 111 5.45 11.41 4.71
N LEU A 112 4.70 11.91 3.72
CA LEU A 112 5.05 13.13 2.94
C LEU A 112 4.03 14.32 2.99
N ASP A 113 3.25 14.51 4.06
CA ASP A 113 2.49 15.77 4.28
C ASP A 113 3.04 16.72 5.39
N PRO A 114 4.14 17.46 5.13
CA PRO A 114 4.63 18.53 5.99
C PRO A 114 3.67 19.68 6.29
N SER A 115 2.53 19.82 5.60
CA SER A 115 1.63 20.97 5.80
C SER A 115 1.03 21.03 7.21
N ARG A 116 1.07 19.91 7.95
CA ARG A 116 0.67 19.80 9.36
C ARG A 116 1.84 19.85 10.35
N TRP A 117 3.09 19.71 9.88
CA TRP A 117 4.28 19.51 10.73
C TRP A 117 5.11 20.79 10.97
N ALA A 118 4.90 21.84 10.17
CA ALA A 118 5.62 23.13 10.26
C ALA A 118 5.29 24.01 11.51
N LYS A 119 4.78 23.43 12.60
CA LYS A 119 4.49 24.13 13.88
C LYS A 119 5.08 23.46 15.12
N ASP A 120 5.94 22.47 14.96
CA ASP A 120 6.60 21.73 16.05
C ASP A 120 8.10 22.08 16.24
N GLU A 121 8.59 23.21 15.71
CA GLU A 121 9.99 23.68 15.94
C GLU A 121 10.22 24.35 17.32
N ARG A 122 9.36 24.11 18.31
CA ARG A 122 9.62 24.54 19.70
C ARG A 122 9.91 23.34 20.59
N PRO A 123 11.07 23.27 21.27
CA PRO A 123 11.35 22.19 22.20
C PRO A 123 10.28 22.14 23.29
N ALA A 124 9.89 20.93 23.69
CA ALA A 124 8.89 20.73 24.72
C ALA A 124 9.41 21.26 26.06
N SER A 125 8.86 22.37 26.54
CA SER A 125 9.10 22.80 27.93
C SER A 125 8.57 21.73 28.89
N PRO A 126 9.36 21.33 29.90
CA PRO A 126 8.83 20.49 30.97
C PRO A 126 7.82 21.30 31.79
N VAL A 127 6.86 20.60 32.39
CA VAL A 127 5.84 21.13 33.33
C VAL A 127 4.76 22.04 32.72
N THR A 128 3.60 21.46 32.36
CA THR A 128 2.27 21.92 32.84
C THR A 128 1.15 20.96 32.38
N PRO A 129 0.40 20.33 33.30
CA PRO A 129 -0.68 19.41 32.94
C PRO A 129 -2.04 20.12 32.85
N ARG A 130 -2.35 20.78 31.72
CA ARG A 130 -3.75 21.14 31.36
C ARG A 130 -3.93 21.66 29.94
N SER A 131 -4.57 20.85 29.09
CA SER A 131 -5.52 21.24 28.03
C SER A 131 -5.87 20.00 27.19
N ARG A 132 -7.06 19.98 26.57
CA ARG A 132 -7.44 18.97 25.56
C ARG A 132 -6.55 19.14 24.31
N ARG A 133 -5.34 18.58 24.36
CA ARG A 133 -4.40 18.60 23.24
C ARG A 133 -4.92 17.64 22.19
N THR A 134 -5.50 18.17 21.11
CA THR A 134 -5.78 17.40 19.89
C THR A 134 -4.50 16.67 19.50
N SER A 135 -4.57 15.34 19.43
CA SER A 135 -3.40 14.49 19.20
C SER A 135 -2.79 14.84 17.84
N ARG A 136 -1.64 15.54 17.85
CA ARG A 136 -0.94 15.93 16.62
C ARG A 136 -0.52 14.67 15.85
N PRO A 137 -0.48 14.72 14.49
CA PRO A 137 0.01 13.59 13.72
C PRO A 137 1.46 13.31 14.08
N ARG A 138 1.75 12.10 14.58
CA ARG A 138 3.13 11.64 14.84
C ARG A 138 3.68 11.02 13.55
N LEU A 139 4.93 11.31 13.23
CA LEU A 139 5.68 10.57 12.21
C LEU A 139 6.18 9.24 12.79
N PRO A 140 6.46 8.23 11.95
CA PRO A 140 7.16 7.05 12.40
C PRO A 140 8.61 7.36 12.79
N ASP A 141 9.09 6.62 13.79
CA ASP A 141 10.47 6.51 14.21
C ASP A 141 11.26 5.51 13.33
N ALA A 142 10.60 4.49 12.77
CA ALA A 142 11.17 3.54 11.81
C ALA A 142 10.10 2.97 10.84
N VAL A 143 10.54 2.38 9.71
CA VAL A 143 9.67 1.68 8.74
C VAL A 143 10.14 0.24 8.52
N VAL A 144 9.21 -0.71 8.55
CA VAL A 144 9.41 -2.12 8.17
C VAL A 144 8.73 -2.38 6.84
N TRP A 145 9.45 -3.00 5.90
CA TRP A 145 8.88 -3.64 4.72
C TRP A 145 8.90 -5.16 4.89
N MET A 146 7.71 -5.77 4.92
CA MET A 146 7.50 -7.18 5.29
C MET A 146 7.48 -8.14 4.09
N GLY A 147 8.49 -8.06 3.22
CA GLY A 147 8.58 -8.92 2.04
C GLY A 147 7.73 -8.46 0.86
N ASP A 148 7.78 -9.28 -0.19
CA ASP A 148 7.18 -9.10 -1.51
C ASP A 148 7.22 -7.66 -2.01
N LEU A 149 8.44 -7.13 -2.05
CA LEU A 149 8.76 -5.82 -2.61
C LEU A 149 8.38 -5.79 -4.10
N THR A 150 8.59 -6.91 -4.79
CA THR A 150 8.43 -7.09 -6.23
C THR A 150 7.73 -8.41 -6.54
N ASP A 151 6.91 -8.46 -7.60
CA ASP A 151 6.19 -9.69 -7.95
C ASP A 151 7.08 -10.78 -8.61
N GLY A 152 8.10 -10.36 -9.36
CA GLY A 152 9.01 -11.25 -10.07
C GLY A 152 10.43 -11.27 -9.56
N GLY A 153 10.78 -10.66 -8.42
CA GLY A 153 12.16 -10.52 -7.93
C GLY A 153 12.95 -11.83 -7.86
N ARG A 154 12.25 -12.93 -7.54
CA ARG A 154 12.75 -14.31 -7.51
C ARG A 154 13.28 -14.81 -8.86
N ARG A 155 12.73 -14.31 -9.97
CA ARG A 155 12.91 -14.89 -11.32
C ARG A 155 14.33 -14.79 -11.85
N GLU A 156 14.61 -15.60 -12.86
CA GLU A 156 15.83 -15.50 -13.66
C GLU A 156 15.84 -14.17 -14.41
N MET A 157 16.78 -13.31 -14.05
CA MET A 157 16.97 -11.98 -14.61
C MET A 157 18.46 -11.62 -14.60
N ASP A 158 18.92 -10.89 -15.61
CA ASP A 158 20.27 -10.32 -15.54
C ASP A 158 20.36 -9.23 -14.45
N ARG A 159 21.59 -8.96 -13.97
CA ARG A 159 21.86 -7.98 -12.89
C ARG A 159 21.31 -6.58 -13.22
N GLN A 160 21.22 -6.19 -14.50
CA GLN A 160 20.72 -4.89 -14.91
C GLN A 160 19.18 -4.85 -15.00
N GLN A 161 18.53 -5.96 -15.34
CA GLN A 161 17.06 -6.10 -15.30
C GLN A 161 16.56 -6.07 -13.86
N TRP A 162 17.16 -6.89 -12.99
CA TRP A 162 16.86 -6.92 -11.57
C TRP A 162 17.13 -5.56 -10.90
N GLY A 163 18.29 -4.95 -11.20
CA GLY A 163 18.60 -3.58 -10.76
C GLY A 163 17.52 -2.57 -11.19
N ARG A 164 17.10 -2.56 -12.46
CA ARG A 164 16.03 -1.67 -12.97
C ARG A 164 14.66 -1.89 -12.29
N LEU A 165 14.36 -3.11 -11.85
CA LEU A 165 13.13 -3.40 -11.11
C LEU A 165 13.18 -2.76 -9.71
N HIS A 166 14.27 -2.95 -8.98
CA HIS A 166 14.44 -2.40 -7.63
C HIS A 166 14.73 -0.89 -7.63
N ASP A 167 15.41 -0.34 -8.64
CA ASP A 167 15.53 1.12 -8.81
C ASP A 167 14.16 1.77 -9.08
N ARG A 168 13.23 1.07 -9.76
CA ARG A 168 11.84 1.50 -9.88
C ARG A 168 11.12 1.45 -8.52
N PHE A 169 11.26 0.37 -7.75
CA PHE A 169 10.73 0.27 -6.38
C PHE A 169 11.19 1.47 -5.54
N ASP A 170 12.50 1.68 -5.45
CA ASP A 170 13.09 2.79 -4.70
C ASP A 170 12.56 4.14 -5.21
N SER A 171 12.40 4.34 -6.52
CA SER A 171 11.84 5.59 -7.09
C SER A 171 10.38 5.88 -6.70
N MET A 172 9.61 4.86 -6.32
CA MET A 172 8.21 5.01 -5.89
C MET A 172 8.12 5.33 -4.40
N PHE A 173 9.00 4.73 -3.60
CA PHE A 173 9.08 4.92 -2.15
C PHE A 173 10.16 5.95 -1.74
N ALA A 174 10.76 6.64 -2.72
CA ALA A 174 11.84 7.60 -2.51
C ALA A 174 11.48 8.73 -1.54
N LEU A 175 12.43 9.02 -0.65
CA LEU A 175 12.35 10.06 0.36
C LEU A 175 13.80 10.51 0.67
N PRO A 176 14.11 11.82 0.68
CA PRO A 176 15.49 12.31 0.86
C PRO A 176 16.16 12.02 2.23
N ARG A 177 15.51 11.23 3.10
CA ARG A 177 15.89 10.96 4.48
C ARG A 177 15.66 9.50 4.91
N LEU A 178 15.29 8.59 4.00
CA LEU A 178 15.33 7.17 4.34
C LEU A 178 16.79 6.77 4.45
N GLU A 179 17.12 6.12 5.56
CA GLU A 179 18.46 5.65 5.85
C GLU A 179 18.37 4.12 6.05
N PRO A 180 19.10 3.31 5.26
CA PRO A 180 19.24 1.89 5.52
C PRO A 180 19.68 1.64 6.97
N VAL A 181 19.08 0.64 7.61
CA VAL A 181 19.22 0.41 9.06
C VAL A 181 20.68 0.26 9.53
N ASP A 182 21.53 -0.37 8.72
CA ASP A 182 22.98 -0.56 8.90
C ASP A 182 23.82 0.73 8.79
N THR A 183 23.25 1.82 8.27
CA THR A 183 23.89 3.14 8.21
C THR A 183 23.41 4.09 9.33
N ALA A 184 22.25 3.79 9.93
CA ALA A 184 21.57 4.63 10.90
C ALA A 184 22.39 4.97 12.16
N SER A 185 22.04 6.09 12.78
CA SER A 185 22.68 6.55 14.02
C SER A 185 22.29 5.68 15.22
N SER A 186 23.29 5.20 15.97
CA SER A 186 23.12 4.41 17.19
C SER A 186 23.50 5.21 18.45
N VAL A 187 22.98 4.79 19.61
CA VAL A 187 23.42 5.26 20.93
C VAL A 187 24.55 4.40 21.50
N ASP A 188 24.64 3.13 21.10
CA ASP A 188 25.71 2.20 21.45
C ASP A 188 26.66 1.98 20.25
N GLY A 189 27.95 1.79 20.49
CA GLY A 189 29.02 2.07 19.52
C GLY A 189 28.94 1.28 18.20
N GLU A 190 29.00 -0.05 18.29
CA GLU A 190 28.97 -0.95 17.11
C GLU A 190 27.58 -1.52 16.84
N ARG A 191 26.83 -1.89 17.89
CA ARG A 191 25.47 -2.43 17.79
C ARG A 191 24.46 -1.31 17.60
N LEU A 192 23.53 -1.52 16.65
CA LEU A 192 22.49 -0.56 16.37
C LEU A 192 21.37 -0.63 17.42
N VAL A 193 21.21 0.48 18.15
CA VAL A 193 20.10 0.71 19.07
C VAL A 193 19.33 1.95 18.60
N LEU A 194 18.14 1.73 18.06
CA LEU A 194 17.25 2.78 17.60
C LEU A 194 16.65 3.55 18.78
N THR A 195 16.49 4.87 18.60
CA THR A 195 15.82 5.76 19.56
C THR A 195 14.83 6.68 18.86
N ARG A 196 13.87 7.20 19.63
CA ARG A 196 12.83 8.11 19.14
C ARG A 196 13.43 9.33 18.41
N ARG A 197 12.94 9.61 17.20
CA ARG A 197 13.35 10.76 16.39
C ARG A 197 12.92 12.06 17.08
N GLN A 198 13.82 13.04 17.12
CA GLN A 198 13.59 14.31 17.81
C GLN A 198 12.89 15.33 16.91
N ALA A 199 13.10 15.24 15.59
CA ALA A 199 12.47 16.08 14.59
C ALA A 199 12.14 15.32 13.30
N ALA A 200 11.15 15.83 12.56
CA ALA A 200 10.77 15.35 11.22
C ALA A 200 11.90 15.43 10.17
N ARG A 201 13.02 16.09 10.51
CA ARG A 201 14.20 16.25 9.65
C ARG A 201 15.31 15.24 9.90
N ASP A 202 15.22 14.48 10.98
CA ASP A 202 16.19 13.44 11.31
C ASP A 202 16.03 12.30 10.29
N ALA A 203 17.04 11.44 10.16
CA ALA A 203 16.94 10.24 9.32
C ALA A 203 15.77 9.35 9.77
N LEU A 204 15.21 8.59 8.82
CA LEU A 204 14.16 7.60 9.07
C LEU A 204 14.73 6.21 8.73
N PRO A 205 15.10 5.40 9.74
CA PRO A 205 15.52 4.02 9.56
C PRO A 205 14.51 3.20 8.78
N VAL A 206 14.98 2.47 7.77
CA VAL A 206 14.19 1.51 6.99
C VAL A 206 14.93 0.18 6.95
N PHE A 207 14.16 -0.90 7.11
CA PHE A 207 14.63 -2.26 6.90
C PHE A 207 13.61 -3.09 6.14
N TYR A 208 14.13 -4.09 5.44
CA TYR A 208 13.40 -4.91 4.48
C TYR A 208 13.56 -6.38 4.85
N MET A 209 12.46 -7.09 4.79
CA MET A 209 12.44 -8.55 4.77
C MET A 209 12.34 -9.01 3.32
N ALA A 210 12.82 -10.22 3.05
CA ALA A 210 12.44 -10.92 1.83
C ALA A 210 11.02 -11.48 1.97
N GLY A 211 10.38 -11.70 0.84
CA GLY A 211 9.24 -12.60 0.74
C GLY A 211 9.43 -13.65 -0.34
N ASN A 212 8.43 -14.51 -0.51
CA ASN A 212 8.49 -15.62 -1.46
C ASN A 212 8.44 -15.15 -2.92
N HIS A 213 7.91 -13.96 -3.26
CA HIS A 213 8.06 -13.37 -4.61
C HIS A 213 9.42 -12.69 -4.84
N ASP A 214 10.11 -12.27 -3.78
CA ASP A 214 11.44 -11.68 -3.89
C ASP A 214 12.58 -12.71 -4.01
N ILE A 215 12.54 -13.81 -3.23
CA ILE A 215 13.61 -14.83 -3.23
C ILE A 215 13.17 -16.25 -3.59
N GLY A 216 11.88 -16.58 -3.43
CA GLY A 216 11.35 -17.93 -3.68
C GLY A 216 11.53 -18.88 -2.49
N LEU A 217 10.66 -19.89 -2.43
CA LEU A 217 10.75 -20.96 -1.43
C LEU A 217 11.82 -21.99 -1.80
N PRO A 218 12.51 -22.60 -0.82
CA PRO A 218 13.35 -23.77 -1.09
C PRO A 218 12.49 -24.96 -1.52
N LYS A 219 12.97 -25.75 -2.49
CA LYS A 219 12.37 -27.05 -2.84
C LYS A 219 13.01 -28.23 -2.12
N ALA A 220 14.28 -28.09 -1.74
CA ALA A 220 15.08 -29.11 -1.08
C ALA A 220 16.16 -28.44 -0.19
N PRO A 221 16.88 -29.18 0.67
CA PRO A 221 17.93 -28.62 1.53
C PRO A 221 18.98 -27.87 0.70
N GLY A 222 19.09 -26.56 0.93
CA GLY A 222 20.02 -25.70 0.17
C GLY A 222 19.70 -25.49 -1.32
N GLN A 223 18.52 -25.86 -1.82
CA GLN A 223 18.11 -25.65 -3.23
C GLN A 223 16.86 -24.79 -3.36
N LEU A 224 16.99 -23.66 -4.06
CA LEU A 224 15.92 -22.70 -4.37
C LEU A 224 15.18 -22.98 -5.70
N ASP A 225 15.45 -24.11 -6.36
CA ASP A 225 14.93 -24.44 -7.69
C ASP A 225 13.42 -24.79 -7.69
N THR A 226 12.57 -23.83 -7.33
CA THR A 226 11.20 -23.77 -7.86
C THR A 226 11.28 -23.52 -9.37
N ASN A 227 10.21 -23.81 -10.12
CA ASN A 227 10.25 -23.59 -11.58
C ASN A 227 10.26 -22.10 -11.98
N LEU A 228 10.30 -21.19 -10.99
CA LEU A 228 10.16 -19.74 -11.14
C LEU A 228 11.24 -18.94 -10.40
N ALA A 229 11.90 -19.49 -9.37
CA ALA A 229 12.97 -18.81 -8.66
C ALA A 229 14.35 -19.20 -9.22
N SER A 230 15.21 -18.20 -9.38
CA SER A 230 16.61 -18.36 -9.78
C SER A 230 17.49 -18.69 -8.59
N SER A 231 18.51 -19.51 -8.78
CA SER A 231 19.50 -19.85 -7.73
C SER A 231 20.27 -18.63 -7.16
N SER A 232 20.21 -17.48 -7.85
CA SER A 232 20.82 -16.22 -7.40
C SER A 232 19.83 -15.19 -6.84
N SER A 233 18.53 -15.48 -6.76
CA SER A 233 17.52 -14.54 -6.20
C SER A 233 17.89 -14.06 -4.80
N ARG A 234 18.13 -15.02 -3.90
CA ARG A 234 18.47 -14.84 -2.49
C ARG A 234 19.77 -14.06 -2.30
N SER A 235 20.80 -14.34 -3.09
CA SER A 235 22.07 -13.61 -3.00
C SER A 235 21.95 -12.18 -3.53
N ARG A 236 21.20 -11.93 -4.62
CA ARG A 236 20.89 -10.57 -5.10
C ARG A 236 20.11 -9.75 -4.07
N PHE A 237 19.08 -10.36 -3.45
CA PHE A 237 18.28 -9.68 -2.43
C PHE A 237 19.11 -9.37 -1.18
N ILE A 238 19.89 -10.34 -0.69
CA ILE A 238 20.83 -10.11 0.43
C ILE A 238 21.84 -9.00 0.06
N GLU A 239 22.42 -8.99 -1.15
CA GLU A 239 23.38 -7.97 -1.62
C GLU A 239 22.82 -6.54 -1.53
N ARG A 240 21.51 -6.32 -1.76
CA ARG A 240 20.87 -4.98 -1.77
C ARG A 240 20.16 -4.61 -0.46
N TYR A 241 19.51 -5.56 0.20
CA TYR A 241 18.55 -5.31 1.28
C TYR A 241 18.87 -6.04 2.59
N GLY A 242 19.81 -6.99 2.56
CA GLY A 242 20.23 -7.69 3.78
C GLY A 242 20.89 -6.76 4.78
N ILE A 243 20.76 -7.11 6.06
CA ILE A 243 21.22 -6.30 7.19
C ILE A 243 22.60 -6.79 7.63
N ASP A 244 23.58 -5.90 7.72
CA ASP A 244 24.89 -6.20 8.31
C ASP A 244 24.72 -6.50 9.81
N SER A 245 25.06 -7.72 10.22
CA SER A 245 24.82 -8.24 11.57
C SER A 245 26.07 -8.87 12.20
N ASP A 246 26.16 -8.84 13.53
CA ASP A 246 27.21 -9.50 14.31
C ASP A 246 27.01 -11.02 14.44
N ALA A 247 27.98 -11.71 15.05
CA ALA A 247 27.93 -13.16 15.29
C ALA A 247 26.83 -13.60 16.29
N ALA A 248 26.12 -12.67 16.94
CA ALA A 248 24.92 -12.92 17.74
C ALA A 248 23.61 -12.51 17.03
N GLY A 249 23.70 -12.04 15.77
CA GLY A 249 22.57 -11.61 14.95
C GLY A 249 22.08 -10.18 15.23
N HIS A 250 22.81 -9.36 16.00
CA HIS A 250 22.46 -7.96 16.20
C HIS A 250 22.85 -7.15 14.97
N ALA A 251 21.95 -6.29 14.50
CA ALA A 251 22.28 -5.30 13.48
C ALA A 251 23.42 -4.39 13.97
N VAL A 252 24.39 -4.12 13.10
CA VAL A 252 25.58 -3.31 13.41
C VAL A 252 25.81 -2.22 12.37
N ARG A 253 26.56 -1.20 12.76
CA ARG A 253 26.82 -0.05 11.90
C ARG A 253 28.05 -0.25 11.01
N GLY A 254 27.81 -0.48 9.73
CA GLY A 254 28.85 -0.64 8.70
C GLY A 254 29.59 -1.99 8.75
N ALA A 255 30.25 -2.30 7.65
CA ALA A 255 30.90 -3.60 7.43
C ALA A 255 32.26 -3.70 8.15
N ALA A 256 32.26 -4.08 9.43
CA ALA A 256 33.47 -4.57 10.09
C ALA A 256 33.81 -6.01 9.62
N ALA A 257 35.07 -6.43 9.76
CA ALA A 257 35.57 -7.68 9.16
C ALA A 257 34.89 -8.97 9.67
N SER A 258 34.16 -8.90 10.80
CA SER A 258 33.39 -9.99 11.41
C SER A 258 31.88 -9.93 11.14
N THR A 259 31.41 -8.95 10.36
CA THR A 259 29.98 -8.75 10.08
C THR A 259 29.52 -9.58 8.89
N ARG A 260 28.26 -10.01 8.93
CA ARG A 260 27.63 -10.75 7.84
C ARG A 260 26.33 -10.07 7.43
N ARG A 261 26.16 -9.83 6.13
CA ARG A 261 24.89 -9.39 5.54
C ARG A 261 23.92 -10.57 5.47
N THR A 262 22.73 -10.44 6.04
CA THR A 262 21.79 -11.55 6.31
C THR A 262 20.33 -11.09 6.26
N LEU A 263 19.39 -12.04 6.14
CA LEU A 263 17.95 -11.82 6.26
C LEU A 263 17.44 -11.93 7.72
N ASN A 264 18.18 -12.66 8.56
CA ASN A 264 17.91 -12.79 9.99
C ASN A 264 18.64 -11.69 10.77
N ALA A 265 17.93 -10.85 11.51
CA ALA A 265 18.52 -9.73 12.26
C ALA A 265 17.73 -9.36 13.52
N ARG A 266 18.44 -8.82 14.52
CA ARG A 266 17.92 -8.28 15.77
C ARG A 266 18.25 -6.80 15.86
N ILE A 267 17.24 -5.95 15.94
CA ILE A 267 17.41 -4.50 15.99
C ILE A 267 16.96 -4.02 17.37
N GLY A 268 17.89 -3.46 18.15
CA GLY A 268 17.60 -2.94 19.47
C GLY A 268 16.80 -1.63 19.41
N VAL A 269 15.88 -1.43 20.34
CA VAL A 269 15.13 -0.18 20.53
C VAL A 269 15.23 0.26 21.99
N SER A 270 15.78 1.45 22.21
CA SER A 270 15.81 2.09 23.53
C SER A 270 14.71 3.14 23.62
N LEU A 271 13.72 2.88 24.48
CA LEU A 271 12.73 3.88 24.85
C LEU A 271 13.36 4.95 25.74
N PRO A 272 12.86 6.20 25.74
CA PRO A 272 13.31 7.20 26.70
C PRO A 272 13.08 6.70 28.14
N SER A 273 13.97 7.07 29.06
CA SER A 273 13.81 6.81 30.49
C SER A 273 13.75 8.11 31.29
N THR A 274 12.95 8.12 32.36
CA THR A 274 12.96 9.16 33.40
C THR A 274 14.10 8.97 34.40
N SER A 275 14.60 7.74 34.57
CA SER A 275 15.84 7.43 35.28
C SER A 275 17.03 7.46 34.32
N GLY A 276 17.98 8.37 34.53
CA GLY A 276 19.20 8.45 33.71
C GLY A 276 20.08 7.19 33.74
N ALA A 277 19.80 6.25 34.65
CA ALA A 277 20.48 4.96 34.76
C ALA A 277 20.12 3.95 33.65
N ASP A 278 18.99 4.13 32.96
CA ASP A 278 18.53 3.21 31.90
C ASP A 278 18.65 3.81 30.48
N ALA A 279 19.21 5.02 30.35
CA ALA A 279 19.38 5.69 29.06
C ALA A 279 20.34 4.90 28.15
N GLY A 280 19.85 4.53 26.95
CA GLY A 280 20.61 3.71 25.99
C GLY A 280 20.44 2.20 26.16
N ARG A 281 19.77 1.72 27.23
CA ARG A 281 19.48 0.30 27.39
C ARG A 281 18.45 -0.17 26.36
N THR A 282 18.69 -1.31 25.72
CA THR A 282 17.70 -1.96 24.84
C THR A 282 16.48 -2.37 25.68
N THR A 283 15.32 -1.85 25.31
CA THR A 283 14.02 -2.13 25.96
C THR A 283 13.18 -3.08 25.14
N HIS A 284 13.16 -2.87 23.83
CA HIS A 284 12.48 -3.71 22.87
C HIS A 284 13.47 -4.16 21.81
N GLU A 285 13.16 -5.26 21.15
CA GLU A 285 13.96 -5.80 20.05
C GLU A 285 13.04 -6.21 18.91
N LEU A 286 13.41 -5.81 17.70
CA LEU A 286 12.72 -6.22 16.48
C LEU A 286 13.50 -7.41 15.93
N VAL A 287 12.86 -8.58 15.92
CA VAL A 287 13.45 -9.84 15.45
C VAL A 287 12.88 -10.13 14.07
N LEU A 288 13.72 -9.98 13.06
CA LEU A 288 13.40 -10.34 11.68
C LEU A 288 13.89 -11.77 11.45
N VAL A 289 13.00 -12.65 10.99
CA VAL A 289 13.33 -14.02 10.60
C VAL A 289 13.10 -14.26 9.11
N ASP A 290 13.99 -15.05 8.53
CA ASP A 290 13.93 -15.56 7.17
C ASP A 290 12.80 -16.59 7.03
N ALA A 291 11.66 -16.15 6.52
CA ALA A 291 10.45 -16.96 6.44
C ALA A 291 10.58 -18.09 5.42
N GLU A 292 11.33 -17.88 4.34
CA GLU A 292 11.55 -18.88 3.29
C GLU A 292 12.43 -20.03 3.81
N ALA A 293 13.42 -19.72 4.67
CA ALA A 293 14.16 -20.74 5.42
C ALA A 293 13.28 -21.43 6.47
N LEU A 294 12.37 -20.73 7.16
CA LEU A 294 11.40 -21.35 8.08
C LEU A 294 10.50 -22.36 7.37
N VAL A 295 9.97 -22.03 6.18
CA VAL A 295 9.24 -22.97 5.32
C VAL A 295 10.12 -24.17 4.96
N GLY A 296 11.40 -23.93 4.62
CA GLY A 296 12.37 -24.95 4.29
C GLY A 296 12.64 -25.97 5.42
N MET A 297 12.58 -25.55 6.69
CA MET A 297 12.85 -26.40 7.86
C MET A 297 11.70 -27.33 8.27
N GLN A 298 10.51 -27.20 7.67
CA GLN A 298 9.30 -27.93 8.10
C GLN A 298 9.28 -29.42 7.73
N ARG A 299 10.15 -29.87 6.81
CA ARG A 299 10.06 -31.20 6.19
C ARG A 299 11.43 -31.83 6.02
N ALA A 300 11.49 -33.15 6.20
CA ALA A 300 12.63 -33.94 5.75
C ALA A 300 12.67 -33.95 4.22
N GLY A 301 13.82 -33.65 3.64
CA GLY A 301 13.96 -33.28 2.23
C GLY A 301 13.51 -31.84 1.90
N GLY A 302 13.22 -31.01 2.91
CA GLY A 302 12.93 -29.58 2.79
C GLY A 302 11.63 -29.17 2.07
N GLY A 303 11.40 -27.86 2.03
CA GLY A 303 10.40 -27.17 1.20
C GLY A 303 8.95 -27.19 1.71
N PRO A 304 8.01 -26.56 0.97
CA PRO A 304 6.65 -26.33 1.45
C PRO A 304 5.76 -27.58 1.49
N TYR A 305 4.60 -27.46 2.16
CA TYR A 305 3.58 -28.51 2.28
C TYR A 305 2.82 -28.77 0.96
N ASP A 306 3.26 -29.73 0.13
CA ASP A 306 2.39 -30.26 -0.93
C ASP A 306 1.17 -30.94 -0.30
N THR A 307 -0.01 -30.38 -0.53
CA THR A 307 -1.31 -30.84 -0.02
C THR A 307 -1.64 -32.31 -0.34
N ARG A 308 -0.91 -32.95 -1.28
CA ARG A 308 -1.03 -34.38 -1.61
C ARG A 308 -0.08 -35.29 -0.83
N THR A 309 0.85 -34.75 -0.05
CA THR A 309 1.79 -35.51 0.79
C THR A 309 1.66 -35.02 2.24
N PRO A 310 0.97 -35.75 3.14
CA PRO A 310 0.98 -35.39 4.55
C PRO A 310 2.43 -35.38 5.09
N PRO A 311 2.76 -34.51 6.05
CA PRO A 311 4.10 -34.48 6.62
C PRO A 311 4.45 -35.86 7.19
N ALA A 312 5.62 -36.36 6.79
CA ALA A 312 6.14 -37.64 7.28
C ALA A 312 6.46 -37.59 8.79
N HIS A 313 6.63 -36.38 9.34
CA HIS A 313 6.82 -36.12 10.76
C HIS A 313 5.53 -35.54 11.35
N GLN A 314 4.83 -36.31 12.19
CA GLN A 314 3.78 -35.81 13.08
C GLN A 314 4.41 -35.73 14.47
N GLY A 315 5.01 -34.59 14.84
CA GLY A 315 5.89 -34.54 16.02
C GLY A 315 6.29 -33.13 16.43
N GLN A 316 7.45 -32.99 17.05
CA GLN A 316 8.08 -31.69 17.27
C GLN A 316 9.11 -31.44 16.15
N LEU A 317 9.82 -30.31 16.21
CA LEU A 317 11.08 -30.18 15.49
C LEU A 317 12.15 -30.92 16.29
N ASP A 318 12.20 -32.24 16.16
CA ASP A 318 13.10 -33.13 16.90
C ASP A 318 13.73 -34.22 16.01
N GLY A 319 14.69 -34.94 16.57
CA GLY A 319 15.38 -36.05 15.91
C GLY A 319 15.96 -35.69 14.53
N PRO A 320 15.81 -36.55 13.51
CA PRO A 320 16.37 -36.32 12.18
C PRO A 320 15.89 -35.03 11.51
N LEU A 321 14.67 -34.56 11.79
CA LEU A 321 14.13 -33.33 11.22
C LEU A 321 14.85 -32.09 11.78
N LEU A 322 15.15 -32.10 13.08
CA LEU A 322 15.95 -31.06 13.74
C LEU A 322 17.39 -31.03 13.21
N ASP A 323 18.01 -32.20 13.05
CA ASP A 323 19.37 -32.32 12.51
C ASP A 323 19.44 -31.86 11.05
N GLU A 324 18.43 -32.19 10.24
CA GLU A 324 18.32 -31.72 8.86
C GLU A 324 18.09 -30.20 8.80
N ALA A 325 17.17 -29.65 9.59
CA ALA A 325 16.92 -28.21 9.67
C ALA A 325 18.19 -27.42 10.03
N ARG A 326 18.93 -27.88 11.04
CA ARG A 326 20.24 -27.32 11.44
C ARG A 326 21.27 -27.40 10.30
N THR A 327 21.35 -28.53 9.61
CA THR A 327 22.36 -28.76 8.56
C THR A 327 22.03 -27.99 7.27
N ALA A 328 20.76 -27.87 6.92
CA ALA A 328 20.26 -27.29 5.68
C ALA A 328 20.09 -25.77 5.75
N PHE A 329 19.69 -25.24 6.91
CA PHE A 329 19.39 -23.82 7.13
C PHE A 329 20.10 -23.26 8.38
N PRO A 330 21.42 -23.50 8.56
CA PRO A 330 22.15 -23.15 9.79
C PRO A 330 22.05 -21.66 10.15
N ASP A 331 22.02 -20.79 9.14
CA ASP A 331 21.94 -19.33 9.32
C ASP A 331 20.72 -18.89 10.15
N THR A 332 19.54 -19.43 9.82
CA THR A 332 18.27 -19.14 10.49
C THR A 332 18.10 -19.99 11.74
N PHE A 333 18.50 -21.26 11.66
CA PHE A 333 18.41 -22.20 12.77
C PHE A 333 19.25 -21.75 13.98
N ASP A 334 20.55 -21.54 13.78
CA ASP A 334 21.46 -21.13 14.86
C ASP A 334 21.15 -19.70 15.34
N PHE A 335 20.53 -18.84 14.51
CA PHE A 335 20.07 -17.51 14.93
C PHE A 335 18.96 -17.59 15.97
N ILE A 336 17.95 -18.42 15.73
CA ILE A 336 16.82 -18.62 16.65
C ILE A 336 17.29 -19.32 17.94
N GLU A 337 18.15 -20.34 17.83
CA GLU A 337 18.74 -21.01 19.00
C GLU A 337 19.65 -20.07 19.83
N ARG A 338 20.35 -19.11 19.21
CA ARG A 338 21.11 -18.07 19.95
C ARG A 338 20.19 -17.18 20.79
N ILE A 339 19.05 -16.76 20.24
CA ILE A 339 18.04 -15.92 20.94
C ILE A 339 17.47 -16.65 22.18
N ALA A 340 17.28 -17.97 22.09
CA ALA A 340 16.74 -18.79 23.16
C ALA A 340 17.65 -18.90 24.41
N ASN A 341 18.97 -18.77 24.20
CA ASN A 341 19.99 -19.02 25.22
C ASN A 341 20.40 -17.76 26.01
N GLU A 342 19.76 -16.62 25.78
CA GLU A 342 20.06 -15.37 26.50
C GLU A 342 19.35 -15.28 27.87
N SER A 343 20.11 -14.90 28.90
CA SER A 343 19.66 -14.86 30.30
C SER A 343 18.91 -13.59 30.70
N THR A 344 18.99 -12.52 29.89
CA THR A 344 18.26 -11.27 30.08
C THR A 344 17.84 -10.76 28.70
N SER A 345 16.56 -10.51 28.46
CA SER A 345 16.10 -10.09 27.13
C SER A 345 15.10 -8.92 27.16
N PRO A 346 15.15 -8.03 26.15
CA PRO A 346 14.11 -7.04 25.90
C PRO A 346 12.77 -7.68 25.49
N ALA A 347 11.70 -6.88 25.42
CA ALA A 347 10.44 -7.34 24.81
C ALA A 347 10.61 -7.48 23.29
N ARG A 348 10.40 -8.69 22.78
CA ARG A 348 10.66 -9.02 21.37
C ARG A 348 9.40 -8.88 20.52
N ILE A 349 9.50 -8.18 19.39
CA ILE A 349 8.52 -8.17 18.31
C ILE A 349 9.06 -9.05 17.19
N LEU A 350 8.31 -10.10 16.84
CA LEU A 350 8.68 -11.00 15.76
C LEU A 350 8.08 -10.52 14.45
N PHE A 351 8.88 -10.46 13.40
CA PHE A 351 8.45 -10.25 12.03
C PHE A 351 8.85 -11.47 11.20
N SER A 352 7.87 -12.11 10.54
CA SER A 352 8.02 -13.22 9.60
C SER A 352 7.16 -12.91 8.39
N HIS A 353 7.67 -12.96 7.15
CA HIS A 353 6.82 -12.70 5.98
C HIS A 353 5.68 -13.73 5.88
N VAL A 354 6.00 -15.03 5.89
CA VAL A 354 5.00 -16.10 5.98
C VAL A 354 4.34 -16.12 7.38
N PRO A 355 3.00 -16.08 7.51
CA PRO A 355 2.27 -16.16 8.77
C PRO A 355 2.50 -17.45 9.57
N LEU A 356 2.27 -17.42 10.88
CA LEU A 356 2.37 -18.63 11.72
C LEU A 356 1.13 -19.53 11.59
N HIS A 357 1.29 -20.81 11.93
CA HIS A 357 0.24 -21.83 11.90
C HIS A 357 -1.04 -21.39 12.63
N ARG A 358 -2.18 -21.63 11.98
CA ARG A 358 -3.52 -21.40 12.52
C ARG A 358 -4.38 -22.64 12.22
N PRO A 359 -5.42 -22.95 13.02
CA PRO A 359 -6.36 -24.02 12.69
C PRO A 359 -6.92 -23.86 11.28
N ASP A 360 -7.04 -24.98 10.55
CA ASP A 360 -7.55 -24.97 9.18
C ASP A 360 -8.95 -24.35 9.10
N ALA A 361 -9.23 -23.70 7.96
CA ALA A 361 -10.39 -22.87 7.75
C ALA A 361 -10.55 -21.71 8.76
N SER A 362 -9.43 -21.11 9.21
CA SER A 362 -9.45 -19.92 10.07
C SER A 362 -10.17 -18.76 9.38
N ARG A 363 -11.05 -18.09 10.13
CA ARG A 363 -11.81 -16.92 9.64
C ARG A 363 -11.12 -15.58 9.84
N CYS A 364 -9.90 -15.55 10.39
CA CYS A 364 -9.11 -14.32 10.55
C CYS A 364 -9.75 -13.20 11.39
N ASN A 365 -10.82 -13.53 12.13
CA ASN A 365 -11.66 -12.59 12.86
C ASN A 365 -11.48 -12.82 14.37
N HIS A 366 -10.36 -12.37 14.95
CA HIS A 366 -10.16 -12.47 16.39
C HIS A 366 -11.24 -11.64 17.12
N PRO A 367 -12.04 -12.22 18.05
CA PRO A 367 -13.25 -11.56 18.56
C PRO A 367 -13.00 -10.21 19.22
N VAL A 368 -11.87 -10.05 19.91
CA VAL A 368 -11.47 -8.79 20.55
C VAL A 368 -10.75 -7.87 19.55
N GLY A 369 -9.75 -8.40 18.85
CA GLY A 369 -8.85 -7.65 17.98
C GLY A 369 -9.55 -7.07 16.74
N SER A 370 -10.09 -7.93 15.87
CA SER A 370 -10.76 -7.51 14.63
C SER A 370 -11.98 -6.62 14.90
N THR A 371 -12.72 -6.86 15.99
CA THR A 371 -13.84 -5.99 16.43
C THR A 371 -13.36 -4.62 16.88
N ARG A 372 -12.27 -4.55 17.64
CA ARG A 372 -11.66 -3.29 18.11
C ARG A 372 -11.09 -2.47 16.96
N HIS A 373 -10.39 -3.12 16.03
CA HIS A 373 -9.73 -2.47 14.91
C HIS A 373 -10.68 -2.15 13.75
N ARG A 374 -11.78 -2.91 13.63
CA ARG A 374 -12.79 -2.82 12.56
C ARG A 374 -12.18 -3.05 11.17
N VAL A 375 -11.18 -3.92 11.12
CA VAL A 375 -10.62 -4.48 9.90
C VAL A 375 -10.96 -5.97 9.90
N LEU A 376 -11.34 -6.48 8.74
CA LEU A 376 -11.76 -7.87 8.53
C LEU A 376 -11.14 -8.36 7.23
N ARG A 377 -10.98 -9.67 7.09
CA ARG A 377 -10.66 -10.34 5.83
C ARG A 377 -11.72 -9.98 4.78
N GLU A 378 -11.29 -9.60 3.58
CA GLU A 378 -12.19 -9.38 2.44
C GLU A 378 -12.55 -10.68 1.72
N ALA A 379 -11.61 -11.61 1.62
CA ALA A 379 -11.81 -12.90 0.99
C ALA A 379 -12.91 -13.70 1.72
N PRO A 380 -13.98 -14.13 1.02
CA PRO A 380 -15.06 -14.90 1.63
C PRO A 380 -14.65 -16.35 1.95
N ARG A 381 -13.51 -16.79 1.41
CA ARG A 381 -12.91 -18.09 1.72
C ARG A 381 -12.08 -17.97 3.01
N PRO A 382 -12.20 -18.95 3.92
CA PRO A 382 -11.29 -19.06 5.06
C PRO A 382 -9.83 -19.15 4.61
N LEU A 383 -8.92 -18.86 5.54
CA LEU A 383 -7.50 -19.13 5.37
C LEU A 383 -7.25 -20.63 5.60
N HIS A 384 -6.59 -21.26 4.63
CA HIS A 384 -6.29 -22.69 4.60
C HIS A 384 -4.78 -22.89 4.54
N GLN A 385 -4.30 -24.01 5.09
CA GLN A 385 -2.91 -24.41 4.93
C GLN A 385 -2.71 -25.10 3.58
N ASP A 386 -2.20 -24.37 2.59
CA ASP A 386 -1.91 -24.89 1.26
C ASP A 386 -0.67 -24.25 0.61
N THR A 387 -0.31 -24.81 -0.55
CA THR A 387 0.73 -24.36 -1.48
C THR A 387 0.21 -24.61 -2.90
N ASP A 388 0.74 -23.90 -3.89
CA ASP A 388 0.45 -24.21 -5.29
C ASP A 388 1.26 -25.41 -5.80
N ARG A 389 0.86 -25.93 -6.97
CA ARG A 389 1.52 -27.09 -7.58
C ARG A 389 2.99 -26.87 -7.97
N ALA A 390 3.46 -25.63 -8.06
CA ALA A 390 4.86 -25.29 -8.34
C ALA A 390 5.68 -24.95 -7.09
N SER A 391 5.07 -24.98 -5.89
CA SER A 391 5.72 -24.73 -4.60
C SER A 391 6.32 -23.32 -4.47
N THR A 392 5.55 -22.31 -4.88
CA THR A 392 5.96 -20.91 -5.03
C THR A 392 5.53 -20.01 -3.87
N TYR A 393 4.47 -20.40 -3.14
CA TYR A 393 4.00 -19.77 -1.90
C TYR A 393 3.52 -20.82 -0.89
N GLN A 394 3.32 -20.44 0.36
CA GLN A 394 2.71 -21.30 1.38
C GLN A 394 2.04 -20.41 2.45
N ASN A 395 0.71 -20.43 2.52
CA ASN A 395 -0.08 -19.41 3.25
C ASN A 395 0.23 -19.29 4.75
N LEU A 396 0.68 -20.38 5.40
CA LEU A 396 1.01 -20.43 6.82
C LEU A 396 2.24 -21.31 7.05
N LEU A 397 3.02 -21.05 8.07
CA LEU A 397 4.03 -21.98 8.59
C LEU A 397 3.35 -23.21 9.23
N GLY A 398 4.13 -24.29 9.35
CA GLY A 398 3.74 -25.53 10.03
C GLY A 398 3.52 -25.35 11.53
N PRO A 399 2.66 -26.16 12.17
CA PRO A 399 2.46 -26.09 13.62
C PRO A 399 3.75 -26.35 14.39
N GLU A 400 4.63 -27.24 13.90
CA GLU A 400 5.89 -27.61 14.54
C GLU A 400 6.88 -26.44 14.57
N ILE A 401 7.12 -25.83 13.40
CA ILE A 401 8.00 -24.65 13.26
C ILE A 401 7.42 -23.44 13.99
N SER A 402 6.10 -23.22 13.92
CA SER A 402 5.44 -22.11 14.62
C SER A 402 5.58 -22.26 16.15
N HIS A 403 5.40 -23.47 16.68
CA HIS A 403 5.56 -23.75 18.10
C HIS A 403 7.02 -23.59 18.56
N TRP A 404 7.99 -24.13 17.81
CA TRP A 404 9.42 -23.94 18.10
C TRP A 404 9.82 -22.46 18.07
N LEU A 405 9.41 -21.73 17.03
CA LEU A 405 9.70 -20.31 16.86
C LEU A 405 9.18 -19.47 18.05
N LEU A 406 7.93 -19.69 18.47
CA LEU A 406 7.35 -19.02 19.63
C LEU A 406 8.04 -19.42 20.95
N ALA A 407 8.42 -20.68 21.11
CA ALA A 407 9.08 -21.18 22.33
C ALA A 407 10.52 -20.68 22.49
N GLN A 408 11.26 -20.50 21.39
CA GLN A 408 12.64 -20.01 21.41
C GLN A 408 12.73 -18.48 21.47
N ILE A 409 11.86 -17.75 20.77
CA ILE A 409 11.90 -16.28 20.72
C ILE A 409 11.17 -15.65 21.91
N ASP A 410 10.08 -16.25 22.40
CA ASP A 410 9.19 -15.68 23.45
C ASP A 410 8.76 -14.21 23.14
N PRO A 411 8.12 -13.94 21.99
CA PRO A 411 7.73 -12.58 21.58
C PRO A 411 6.46 -12.08 22.27
N VAL A 412 6.29 -10.76 22.39
CA VAL A 412 5.00 -10.17 22.81
C VAL A 412 3.99 -10.11 21.66
N ALA A 413 4.45 -9.99 20.43
CA ALA A 413 3.62 -9.83 19.25
C ALA A 413 4.33 -10.38 18.01
N VAL A 414 3.54 -10.84 17.05
CA VAL A 414 4.01 -11.29 15.73
C VAL A 414 3.35 -10.45 14.64
N PHE A 415 4.10 -10.12 13.59
CA PHE A 415 3.57 -9.53 12.36
C PHE A 415 3.92 -10.41 11.17
N SER A 416 3.01 -10.48 10.19
CA SER A 416 3.18 -11.26 8.95
C SER A 416 2.54 -10.62 7.70
N GLY A 417 2.82 -11.20 6.52
CA GLY A 417 2.35 -10.80 5.18
C GLY A 417 1.88 -12.02 4.36
N ASP A 418 2.34 -12.18 3.11
CA ASP A 418 2.11 -13.31 2.16
C ASP A 418 0.65 -13.50 1.69
N ASP A 419 -0.34 -13.58 2.58
CA ASP A 419 -1.76 -13.80 2.20
C ASP A 419 -2.45 -12.57 1.58
N HIS A 420 -1.77 -11.41 1.57
CA HIS A 420 -2.22 -10.08 1.12
C HIS A 420 -3.46 -9.49 1.82
N ASP A 421 -4.32 -10.31 2.43
CA ASP A 421 -5.52 -9.90 3.14
C ASP A 421 -5.25 -9.73 4.65
N HIS A 422 -6.20 -9.12 5.36
CA HIS A 422 -6.09 -8.97 6.80
C HIS A 422 -6.35 -10.29 7.52
N CYS A 423 -5.47 -10.64 8.46
CA CYS A 423 -5.74 -11.70 9.43
C CYS A 423 -5.26 -11.32 10.83
N GLU A 424 -6.14 -11.43 11.82
CA GLU A 424 -5.74 -11.43 13.23
C GLU A 424 -5.97 -12.81 13.85
N ALA A 425 -4.93 -13.30 14.51
CA ALA A 425 -4.92 -14.56 15.25
C ALA A 425 -4.26 -14.36 16.61
N THR A 426 -4.49 -15.29 17.54
CA THR A 426 -3.80 -15.35 18.82
C THR A 426 -3.15 -16.70 18.99
N HIS A 427 -1.89 -16.69 19.41
CA HIS A 427 -1.12 -17.88 19.77
C HIS A 427 -1.02 -17.97 21.29
N ARG A 428 -0.97 -19.19 21.82
CA ARG A 428 -0.74 -19.39 23.26
C ARG A 428 0.74 -19.23 23.57
N ARG A 429 1.08 -18.42 24.57
CA ARG A 429 2.44 -18.30 25.10
C ARG A 429 2.89 -19.67 25.66
N VAL A 430 4.03 -20.17 25.16
CA VAL A 430 4.61 -21.47 25.53
C VAL A 430 5.74 -21.32 26.55
N SER A 431 6.45 -20.17 26.50
CA SER A 431 7.56 -19.81 27.37
C SER A 431 7.15 -18.65 28.28
N GLU A 432 7.46 -18.73 29.56
CA GLU A 432 7.35 -17.59 30.51
C GLU A 432 8.74 -17.12 30.95
N ARG A 433 9.78 -17.32 30.10
CA ARG A 433 11.17 -16.93 30.40
C ARG A 433 11.29 -15.42 30.61
N LEU A 434 10.50 -14.63 29.90
CA LEU A 434 10.60 -13.16 29.91
C LEU A 434 9.40 -12.50 30.59
N ARG A 435 9.68 -11.65 31.58
CA ARG A 435 8.66 -10.76 32.20
C ARG A 435 8.29 -9.62 31.26
N GLN A 436 7.40 -9.91 30.34
CA GLN A 436 6.84 -8.96 29.38
C GLN A 436 5.42 -8.56 29.78
N GLY A 437 5.00 -7.34 29.41
CA GLY A 437 3.61 -6.94 29.54
C GLY A 437 2.78 -7.49 28.35
N PRO A 438 1.48 -7.77 28.53
CA PRO A 438 0.60 -8.09 27.39
C PRO A 438 0.60 -6.95 26.37
N VAL A 439 0.33 -7.29 25.11
CA VAL A 439 -0.04 -6.30 24.10
C VAL A 439 -1.36 -5.66 24.52
N GLN A 440 -1.47 -4.33 24.43
CA GLN A 440 -2.65 -3.60 24.90
C GLN A 440 -3.93 -4.16 24.25
N GLY A 441 -4.83 -4.75 25.05
CA GLY A 441 -6.09 -5.36 24.58
C GLY A 441 -6.04 -6.87 24.31
N PHE A 442 -4.99 -7.55 24.73
CA PHE A 442 -4.83 -9.01 24.74
C PHE A 442 -4.46 -9.49 26.15
N GLU A 443 -4.67 -10.78 26.45
CA GLU A 443 -4.37 -11.36 27.76
C GLU A 443 -2.87 -11.69 27.92
N PRO A 444 -2.29 -11.74 29.13
CA PRO A 444 -0.85 -12.02 29.35
C PRO A 444 -0.32 -13.33 28.75
N GLY A 445 -1.18 -14.35 28.64
CA GLY A 445 -0.87 -15.64 28.03
C GLY A 445 -1.06 -15.70 26.51
N GLU A 446 -1.47 -14.61 25.88
CA GLU A 446 -1.69 -14.51 24.43
C GLU A 446 -0.52 -13.79 23.74
N ILE A 447 -0.11 -14.33 22.60
CA ILE A 447 0.79 -13.70 21.65
C ILE A 447 -0.05 -13.39 20.41
N PRO A 448 -0.53 -12.14 20.23
CA PRO A 448 -1.26 -11.77 19.03
C PRO A 448 -0.35 -11.79 17.80
N GLU A 449 -0.91 -12.25 16.69
CA GLU A 449 -0.34 -12.12 15.37
C GLU A 449 -1.26 -11.27 14.48
N LEU A 450 -0.67 -10.26 13.82
CA LEU A 450 -1.31 -9.51 12.75
C LEU A 450 -0.64 -9.85 11.42
N THR A 451 -1.35 -10.58 10.56
CA THR A 451 -1.08 -10.54 9.13
C THR A 451 -1.57 -9.20 8.61
N VAL A 452 -0.61 -8.35 8.24
CA VAL A 452 -0.84 -7.02 7.70
C VAL A 452 -1.38 -7.19 6.28
N LYS A 453 -2.28 -6.30 5.88
CA LYS A 453 -2.88 -6.33 4.55
C LYS A 453 -1.97 -5.62 3.54
N SER A 454 -1.79 -6.21 2.36
CA SER A 454 -0.95 -5.71 1.25
C SER A 454 -1.16 -4.22 1.01
N LEU A 455 -0.06 -3.48 0.79
CA LEU A 455 -0.14 -2.07 0.35
C LEU A 455 -0.57 -1.98 -1.13
N SER A 456 -0.46 -3.05 -1.93
CA SER A 456 -0.86 -3.03 -3.33
C SER A 456 -2.38 -3.01 -3.51
N MET A 457 -2.86 -2.28 -4.53
CA MET A 457 -4.23 -2.39 -5.05
C MET A 457 -4.39 -3.53 -6.07
N THR A 458 -3.29 -4.22 -6.38
CA THR A 458 -3.31 -5.45 -7.15
C THR A 458 -3.40 -6.65 -6.21
N GLU A 459 -3.40 -7.87 -6.73
CA GLU A 459 -3.38 -9.12 -5.94
C GLU A 459 -4.62 -9.41 -5.07
N GLY A 460 -5.78 -8.93 -5.51
CA GLY A 460 -7.09 -9.48 -5.13
C GLY A 460 -7.81 -8.79 -3.96
N VAL A 461 -7.19 -7.78 -3.34
CA VAL A 461 -7.79 -6.99 -2.26
C VAL A 461 -8.37 -5.66 -2.77
N ARG A 462 -9.50 -5.22 -2.20
CA ARG A 462 -10.19 -3.99 -2.60
C ARG A 462 -9.78 -2.78 -1.78
N LEU A 463 -9.41 -2.99 -0.52
CA LEU A 463 -9.03 -1.95 0.44
C LEU A 463 -7.62 -2.24 0.96
N PRO A 464 -6.56 -1.91 0.22
CA PRO A 464 -5.17 -2.21 0.62
C PRO A 464 -4.83 -1.62 2.00
N GLY A 465 -3.77 -2.08 2.65
CA GLY A 465 -3.52 -1.73 4.05
C GLY A 465 -2.08 -1.42 4.43
N PHE A 466 -1.93 -1.19 5.73
CA PHE A 466 -0.67 -1.04 6.46
C PHE A 466 -0.96 -1.21 7.96
N ALA A 467 0.06 -1.24 8.82
CA ALA A 467 -0.14 -1.22 10.26
C ALA A 467 0.72 -0.15 10.97
N ARG A 468 0.21 0.32 12.11
CA ARG A 468 0.91 1.22 13.03
C ARG A 468 1.21 0.47 14.33
N LEU A 469 2.47 0.37 14.71
CA LEU A 469 2.94 -0.26 15.94
C LEU A 469 3.54 0.80 16.86
N SER A 470 3.19 0.80 18.14
CA SER A 470 3.82 1.65 19.18
C SER A 470 4.35 0.76 20.29
N LEU A 471 5.64 0.89 20.60
CA LEU A 471 6.33 0.23 21.71
C LEU A 471 6.40 1.19 22.89
N PHE A 472 6.15 0.73 24.12
CA PHE A 472 6.09 1.62 25.29
C PHE A 472 6.33 0.88 26.63
N THR A 473 6.49 1.67 27.70
CA THR A 473 6.57 1.18 29.08
C THR A 473 5.32 1.62 29.86
N PRO A 474 4.46 0.67 30.31
CA PRO A 474 3.31 0.93 31.17
C PRO A 474 3.66 1.70 32.45
N HIS A 475 2.71 2.48 32.98
CA HIS A 475 2.92 3.31 34.18
C HIS A 475 2.91 2.49 35.48
N SER A 476 2.33 1.27 35.46
CA SER A 476 2.43 0.30 36.55
C SER A 476 3.86 -0.25 36.73
N GLY A 477 4.73 -0.09 35.73
CA GLY A 477 6.06 -0.73 35.69
C GLY A 477 6.01 -2.22 35.37
N GLU A 478 4.83 -2.80 35.13
CA GLU A 478 4.63 -4.23 34.88
C GLU A 478 4.92 -4.61 33.43
N GLY A 479 6.22 -4.72 33.13
CA GLY A 479 6.72 -5.30 31.88
C GLY A 479 6.67 -4.35 30.67
N LEU A 480 7.55 -4.60 29.71
CA LEU A 480 7.63 -3.85 28.46
C LEU A 480 6.54 -4.34 27.50
N SER A 481 5.87 -3.42 26.78
CA SER A 481 4.60 -3.69 26.11
C SER A 481 4.48 -2.98 24.75
N ALA A 482 3.57 -3.48 23.92
CA ALA A 482 3.27 -2.92 22.60
C ALA A 482 1.76 -2.71 22.40
N ALA A 483 1.42 -1.84 21.46
CA ALA A 483 0.07 -1.70 20.93
C ALA A 483 0.17 -1.53 19.42
N TYR A 484 -0.74 -2.15 18.67
CA TYR A 484 -0.78 -1.99 17.22
C TYR A 484 -2.16 -1.59 16.73
N ARG A 485 -2.23 -1.21 15.45
CA ARG A 485 -3.47 -0.94 14.75
C ARG A 485 -3.31 -1.20 13.25
N PRO A 486 -4.05 -2.16 12.65
CA PRO A 486 -4.16 -2.25 11.19
C PRO A 486 -4.97 -1.09 10.64
N CYS A 487 -4.64 -0.68 9.43
CA CYS A 487 -5.19 0.48 8.74
C CYS A 487 -5.54 0.12 7.30
N LEU A 488 -6.59 0.77 6.77
CA LEU A 488 -7.04 0.62 5.39
C LEU A 488 -6.75 1.89 4.58
N MET A 489 -6.41 1.68 3.32
CA MET A 489 -6.21 2.67 2.27
C MET A 489 -7.44 2.72 1.34
N PRO A 490 -7.58 3.77 0.49
CA PRO A 490 -8.76 3.94 -0.34
C PRO A 490 -8.93 2.87 -1.42
N ASP A 491 -10.18 2.45 -1.66
CA ASP A 491 -10.55 1.64 -2.83
C ASP A 491 -10.38 2.45 -4.13
N GLN A 492 -9.19 2.35 -4.72
CA GLN A 492 -8.83 3.06 -5.94
C GLN A 492 -9.67 2.64 -7.15
N ILE A 493 -10.06 1.36 -7.24
CA ILE A 493 -10.89 0.83 -8.33
C ILE A 493 -12.33 1.33 -8.17
N GLY A 494 -12.81 1.52 -6.94
CA GLY A 494 -14.12 2.10 -6.62
C GLY A 494 -14.15 3.58 -6.93
N ILE A 495 -13.10 4.33 -6.59
CA ILE A 495 -12.93 5.72 -7.02
C ILE A 495 -13.02 5.82 -8.55
N TRP A 496 -12.37 4.95 -9.31
CA TRP A 496 -12.49 4.96 -10.77
C TRP A 496 -13.90 4.61 -11.26
N THR A 497 -14.45 3.47 -10.83
CA THR A 497 -15.70 2.92 -11.40
C THR A 497 -16.98 3.58 -10.88
N GLN A 498 -16.99 4.07 -9.63
CA GLN A 498 -18.16 4.63 -8.97
C GLN A 498 -18.13 6.16 -8.87
N VAL A 499 -16.96 6.80 -8.97
CA VAL A 499 -16.84 8.28 -8.94
C VAL A 499 -16.44 8.84 -10.30
N TYR A 500 -15.28 8.48 -10.84
CA TYR A 500 -14.77 9.11 -12.07
C TYR A 500 -15.62 8.74 -13.30
N VAL A 501 -16.03 7.48 -13.46
CA VAL A 501 -16.88 7.06 -14.59
C VAL A 501 -18.23 7.79 -14.60
N PRO A 502 -19.05 7.81 -13.51
CA PRO A 502 -20.30 8.57 -13.51
C PRO A 502 -20.09 10.08 -13.65
N ALA A 503 -19.06 10.67 -13.03
CA ALA A 503 -18.75 12.08 -13.19
C ALA A 503 -18.40 12.44 -14.65
N PHE A 504 -17.74 11.54 -15.38
CA PHE A 504 -17.39 11.72 -16.79
C PHE A 504 -18.63 11.65 -17.69
N LEU A 505 -19.48 10.65 -17.50
CA LEU A 505 -20.74 10.53 -18.25
C LEU A 505 -21.68 11.71 -17.97
N LEU A 506 -21.76 12.17 -16.71
CA LEU A 506 -22.49 13.39 -16.35
C LEU A 506 -21.89 14.64 -17.02
N SER A 507 -20.56 14.77 -17.05
CA SER A 507 -19.87 15.89 -17.71
C SER A 507 -20.20 15.95 -19.21
N LEU A 508 -20.19 14.80 -19.90
CA LEU A 508 -20.60 14.70 -21.30
C LEU A 508 -22.08 15.06 -21.49
N GLY A 509 -22.96 14.56 -20.63
CA GLY A 509 -24.39 14.90 -20.64
C GLY A 509 -24.66 16.39 -20.47
N VAL A 510 -23.97 17.05 -19.52
CA VAL A 510 -24.06 18.50 -19.29
C VAL A 510 -23.55 19.29 -20.51
N LEU A 511 -22.40 18.93 -21.08
CA LEU A 511 -21.87 19.60 -22.27
C LEU A 511 -22.78 19.41 -23.50
N PHE A 512 -23.36 18.22 -23.68
CA PHE A 512 -24.34 17.96 -24.74
C PHE A 512 -25.63 18.76 -24.54
N ALA A 513 -26.16 18.82 -23.32
CA ALA A 513 -27.32 19.63 -22.98
C ALA A 513 -27.05 21.12 -23.27
N LEU A 514 -25.95 21.68 -22.73
CA LEU A 514 -25.58 23.08 -22.93
C LEU A 514 -25.41 23.44 -24.42
N ARG A 515 -24.82 22.54 -25.23
CA ARG A 515 -24.72 22.71 -26.69
C ARG A 515 -26.10 22.79 -27.35
N ASN A 516 -27.01 21.87 -27.01
CA ASN A 516 -28.35 21.80 -27.62
C ASN A 516 -29.27 22.94 -27.17
N PHE A 517 -29.19 23.38 -25.91
CA PHE A 517 -29.92 24.56 -25.43
C PHE A 517 -29.37 25.85 -26.06
N SER A 518 -28.05 25.96 -26.23
CA SER A 518 -27.45 27.10 -26.94
C SER A 518 -27.84 27.12 -28.43
N GLY A 519 -27.93 25.95 -29.07
CA GLY A 519 -28.32 25.80 -30.48
C GLY A 519 -29.81 26.00 -30.77
N ARG A 520 -30.69 25.93 -29.75
CA ARG A 520 -32.15 26.15 -29.90
C ARG A 520 -32.61 27.58 -29.60
N GLY A 521 -31.70 28.47 -29.21
CA GLY A 521 -31.90 29.92 -29.15
C GLY A 521 -32.89 30.40 -28.08
N ARG A 522 -32.38 30.71 -26.87
CA ARG A 522 -32.91 31.68 -25.87
C ARG A 522 -32.05 31.65 -24.58
N LEU A 523 -30.76 31.93 -24.71
CA LEU A 523 -29.88 32.20 -23.55
C LEU A 523 -29.18 33.56 -23.68
N HIS A 524 -29.84 34.51 -24.35
CA HIS A 524 -29.38 35.90 -24.47
C HIS A 524 -30.21 36.88 -23.62
N ASP A 525 -31.31 36.41 -23.02
CA ASP A 525 -32.27 37.20 -22.24
C ASP A 525 -32.06 37.11 -20.71
N LEU A 526 -31.13 36.25 -20.25
CA LEU A 526 -30.87 36.00 -18.81
C LEU A 526 -29.59 36.64 -18.28
N LEU A 527 -28.81 37.32 -19.12
CA LEU A 527 -27.63 38.10 -18.72
C LEU A 527 -27.59 39.41 -19.53
N PRO A 528 -27.93 40.57 -18.94
CA PRO A 528 -27.92 41.83 -19.67
C PRO A 528 -26.48 42.31 -19.88
N THR A 529 -25.98 42.17 -21.12
CA THR A 529 -24.78 42.90 -21.57
C THR A 529 -25.21 44.07 -22.48
N SER A 530 -24.80 45.28 -22.12
CA SER A 530 -25.31 46.52 -22.70
C SER A 530 -24.70 46.85 -24.06
N SER A 531 -25.19 46.25 -25.16
CA SER A 531 -24.80 46.66 -26.52
C SER A 531 -25.77 46.20 -27.63
N SER A 532 -27.04 46.63 -27.61
CA SER A 532 -27.98 46.34 -28.72
C SER A 532 -28.96 47.46 -29.09
N MET A 533 -28.61 48.72 -28.82
CA MET A 533 -29.26 49.86 -29.46
C MET A 533 -28.41 50.30 -30.67
N VAL A 534 -28.78 49.85 -31.88
CA VAL A 534 -28.45 50.43 -33.22
C VAL A 534 -28.94 49.52 -34.37
N GLY A 535 -28.82 48.19 -34.24
CA GLY A 535 -29.02 47.24 -35.36
C GLY A 535 -30.46 47.02 -35.86
N HIS A 536 -31.49 47.54 -35.17
CA HIS A 536 -32.89 47.17 -35.43
C HIS A 536 -33.58 47.91 -36.59
N LYS A 537 -32.90 48.82 -37.31
CA LYS A 537 -33.53 49.65 -38.36
C LYS A 537 -33.25 49.22 -39.82
N GLU A 538 -32.26 48.37 -40.10
CA GLU A 538 -31.94 47.97 -41.49
C GLU A 538 -32.64 46.67 -41.93
N ALA A 539 -32.82 45.70 -41.03
CA ALA A 539 -33.39 44.40 -41.37
C ALA A 539 -34.88 44.44 -41.80
N ASP A 540 -35.64 45.43 -41.34
CA ASP A 540 -37.08 45.55 -41.62
C ASP A 540 -37.37 46.23 -42.98
N MET A 541 -36.35 46.84 -43.61
CA MET A 541 -36.47 47.51 -44.90
C MET A 541 -36.27 46.55 -46.09
N MET A 542 -35.37 45.57 -45.99
CA MET A 542 -35.19 44.54 -47.02
C MET A 542 -36.31 43.49 -47.04
N ARG A 543 -37.04 43.29 -45.93
CA ARG A 543 -38.08 42.25 -45.85
C ARG A 543 -39.37 42.61 -46.60
N ARG A 544 -39.54 43.87 -47.01
CA ARG A 544 -40.74 44.38 -47.70
C ARG A 544 -40.65 44.43 -49.23
N SER A 545 -39.48 44.18 -49.83
CA SER A 545 -39.31 44.15 -51.30
C SER A 545 -39.48 42.76 -51.94
N ALA A 546 -39.28 41.68 -51.16
CA ALA A 546 -39.37 40.30 -51.65
C ALA A 546 -40.81 39.72 -51.68
N GLN A 547 -41.82 40.48 -51.27
CA GLN A 547 -43.20 40.00 -51.07
C GLN A 547 -44.18 40.39 -52.18
N ARG A 548 -43.68 40.67 -53.40
CA ARG A 548 -44.47 40.85 -54.63
C ARG A 548 -43.81 40.11 -55.80
N LYS A 549 -44.59 39.24 -56.48
CA LYS A 549 -44.19 38.14 -57.38
C LYS A 549 -43.67 36.91 -56.59
N ALA A 550 -44.19 35.69 -56.75
CA ALA A 550 -45.21 35.17 -57.68
C ALA A 550 -46.32 34.37 -56.95
N LYS A 551 -47.47 34.22 -57.62
CA LYS A 551 -48.68 33.48 -57.19
C LYS A 551 -49.19 32.69 -58.40
N ARG A 552 -49.72 31.46 -58.20
CA ARG A 552 -50.22 30.47 -59.22
C ARG A 552 -49.13 29.75 -60.04
N ARG A 553 -49.23 28.50 -60.53
CA ARG A 553 -50.15 27.33 -60.38
C ARG A 553 -49.29 26.02 -60.43
N ASP A 554 -49.70 24.76 -60.18
CA ASP A 554 -50.68 24.06 -59.31
C ASP A 554 -50.41 22.51 -59.41
N SER A 555 -50.81 21.73 -58.38
CA SER A 555 -51.36 20.33 -58.41
C SER A 555 -50.54 19.04 -58.69
N HIS A 556 -50.98 17.98 -57.96
CA HIS A 556 -50.82 16.50 -58.06
C HIS A 556 -49.66 15.76 -57.31
N ASP A 557 -50.09 14.97 -56.30
CA ASP A 557 -49.93 13.52 -56.02
C ASP A 557 -48.52 12.87 -56.03
N ASP A 558 -48.16 11.82 -55.25
CA ASP A 558 -48.90 10.83 -54.43
C ASP A 558 -48.03 10.28 -53.25
N ALA A 559 -48.61 9.42 -52.38
CA ALA A 559 -48.07 8.40 -51.41
C ALA A 559 -46.57 8.39 -50.94
N GLU A 560 -46.16 7.88 -49.75
CA GLU A 560 -46.62 6.69 -49.00
C GLU A 560 -46.26 6.76 -47.48
N GLU A 561 -46.75 5.82 -46.67
CA GLU A 561 -46.63 5.75 -45.19
C GLU A 561 -45.33 5.11 -44.64
N GLY A 562 -45.14 5.18 -43.31
CA GLY A 562 -44.14 4.38 -42.58
C GLY A 562 -44.06 4.70 -41.09
N LEU A 563 -44.94 4.12 -40.27
CA LEU A 563 -45.06 4.42 -38.82
C LEU A 563 -44.46 3.32 -37.91
N LEU A 564 -43.66 3.75 -36.92
CA LEU A 564 -43.41 3.18 -35.58
C LEU A 564 -43.54 1.64 -35.31
N GLY A 565 -42.48 1.07 -34.72
CA GLY A 565 -42.60 0.56 -33.33
C GLY A 565 -42.17 -0.88 -32.96
N ALA A 566 -41.74 -0.99 -31.70
CA ALA A 566 -41.75 -2.17 -30.79
C ALA A 566 -40.61 -3.22 -30.78
N VAL A 567 -39.89 -3.17 -29.66
CA VAL A 567 -39.15 -4.19 -28.86
C VAL A 567 -40.19 -4.98 -27.99
N PRO A 568 -39.97 -6.14 -27.29
CA PRO A 568 -38.73 -6.90 -26.93
C PRO A 568 -38.77 -8.44 -27.12
N SER A 569 -37.64 -9.10 -26.78
CA SER A 569 -37.51 -10.22 -25.79
C SER A 569 -36.65 -11.39 -26.27
N GLY A 570 -35.77 -11.90 -25.40
CA GLY A 570 -34.95 -13.09 -25.69
C GLY A 570 -33.67 -13.16 -24.85
N ALA A 571 -33.81 -13.28 -23.54
CA ALA A 571 -32.65 -13.49 -22.66
C ALA A 571 -32.16 -14.93 -22.74
N ASN A 572 -30.84 -15.12 -22.79
CA ASN A 572 -30.17 -16.29 -22.22
C ASN A 572 -28.78 -15.86 -21.78
N GLY A 573 -28.44 -16.10 -20.52
CA GLY A 573 -27.18 -15.65 -19.91
C GLY A 573 -26.14 -16.76 -19.82
N THR A 574 -24.89 -16.36 -19.64
CA THR A 574 -23.83 -17.20 -19.06
C THR A 574 -22.96 -16.35 -18.14
N ALA A 575 -22.52 -16.95 -17.02
CA ALA A 575 -21.62 -16.31 -16.08
C ALA A 575 -20.19 -16.27 -16.65
N GLY A 576 -19.63 -15.07 -16.85
CA GLY A 576 -18.28 -14.93 -17.43
C GLY A 576 -17.80 -13.49 -17.59
N GLY A 577 -18.24 -12.55 -16.73
CA GLY A 577 -18.10 -11.12 -16.99
C GLY A 577 -17.95 -10.25 -15.74
N SER A 578 -16.93 -10.50 -14.93
CA SER A 578 -16.41 -9.51 -13.96
C SER A 578 -15.16 -8.83 -14.51
N TRP A 579 -14.05 -9.57 -14.69
CA TRP A 579 -12.76 -9.03 -15.10
C TRP A 579 -12.78 -8.23 -16.43
N LEU A 580 -13.62 -8.64 -17.41
CA LEU A 580 -13.82 -7.91 -18.66
C LEU A 580 -14.45 -6.51 -18.47
N LYS A 581 -15.22 -6.30 -17.38
CA LYS A 581 -15.77 -4.99 -17.04
C LYS A 581 -14.70 -4.09 -16.42
N ASP A 582 -13.83 -4.65 -15.59
CA ASP A 582 -12.72 -3.93 -14.96
C ASP A 582 -11.63 -3.56 -16.00
N LEU A 583 -11.28 -4.50 -16.88
CA LEU A 583 -10.40 -4.24 -18.02
C LEU A 583 -11.03 -3.23 -19.00
N GLY A 584 -12.33 -3.36 -19.27
CA GLY A 584 -13.12 -2.41 -20.05
C GLY A 584 -13.10 -1.01 -19.44
N ALA A 585 -13.18 -0.88 -18.12
CA ALA A 585 -13.11 0.41 -17.44
C ALA A 585 -11.74 1.08 -17.64
N VAL A 586 -10.65 0.33 -17.50
CA VAL A 586 -9.28 0.84 -17.75
C VAL A 586 -9.11 1.23 -19.23
N CYS A 587 -9.54 0.39 -20.18
CA CYS A 587 -9.30 0.62 -21.60
C CYS A 587 -10.19 1.72 -22.20
N ILE A 588 -11.47 1.77 -21.82
CA ILE A 588 -12.46 2.67 -22.44
C ILE A 588 -12.52 4.03 -21.74
N ILE A 589 -12.32 4.09 -20.42
CA ILE A 589 -12.42 5.36 -19.67
C ILE A 589 -11.04 5.95 -19.36
N ALA A 590 -10.08 5.16 -18.88
CA ALA A 590 -8.81 5.72 -18.41
C ALA A 590 -7.88 6.18 -19.55
N ILE A 591 -7.84 5.47 -20.69
CA ILE A 591 -6.96 5.82 -21.82
C ILE A 591 -7.31 7.18 -22.46
N PRO A 592 -8.57 7.48 -22.86
CA PRO A 592 -8.90 8.79 -23.43
C PRO A 592 -8.71 9.93 -22.43
N PHE A 593 -9.03 9.68 -21.16
CA PHE A 593 -8.89 10.65 -20.08
C PHE A 593 -7.41 10.99 -19.80
N TRP A 594 -6.51 10.00 -19.85
CA TRP A 594 -5.07 10.17 -19.69
C TRP A 594 -4.42 10.88 -20.88
N LEU A 595 -4.79 10.51 -22.12
CA LEU A 595 -4.30 11.15 -23.34
C LEU A 595 -4.68 12.63 -23.40
N VAL A 596 -5.90 13.00 -23.01
CA VAL A 596 -6.36 14.41 -22.99
C VAL A 596 -5.58 15.27 -21.98
N PHE A 597 -5.15 14.70 -20.85
CA PHE A 597 -4.34 15.42 -19.86
C PHE A 597 -2.83 15.46 -20.18
N GLN A 598 -2.29 14.49 -20.93
CA GLN A 598 -0.88 14.45 -21.33
C GLN A 598 -0.58 15.19 -22.65
N ALA A 599 -1.52 15.21 -23.60
CA ALA A 599 -1.27 15.74 -24.95
C ALA A 599 -1.34 17.28 -25.08
N GLY A 600 -1.45 18.03 -23.96
CA GLY A 600 -1.45 19.49 -23.98
C GLY A 600 -2.61 20.15 -24.74
N LEU A 601 -3.72 19.42 -24.95
CA LEU A 601 -4.84 19.81 -25.83
C LEU A 601 -6.09 20.29 -25.07
N LEU A 602 -5.90 20.94 -23.92
CA LEU A 602 -6.95 21.67 -23.18
C LEU A 602 -6.45 23.01 -22.64
#